data_AF-A0A699RF82-F1
#
_entry.id   AF-A0A699RF82-F1
#
_cell.length_a   1.000
_cell.length_b   1.000
_cell.length_c   1.000
_cell.angle_alpha   90.00
_cell.angle_beta   90.00
_cell.angle_gamma   90.00
#
_symmetry.space_group_name_H-M   'P 1'
#
loop_
_entity.id
_entity.type
_entity.pdbx_description
1 polymer ?
#
loop_
_entity_poly.entity_id
_entity_poly.type
_entity_poly.pdbx_seq_one_letter_code
_entity_poly.pdbx_strand_id
1 'polypeptide(L)'
;HVAELKELPPHLEYAFLERDDKLPVIVAKDLSVEEKTALITLLKSRKRSIAWKLSDIKATRKDYFPLPFMDQILERLAGNQYYCFLDGFSGYLQIPIDPKDREKTTFTCPYGTFAYRRMPFGLCNAPGTFQMCMMAIFHDMIEKTMEVFMDDFSVFGNSFQSCLSHLDQMLKRCEDTNLCLNWEKGHFMVKEGIVLGHKISKQGIEVDKAKVDVINKLPYPTTVKSIR
;
A
#
# COMPACT_ATOMS: atom_id res chain seq x y z
N HIS A 1 -1.46 -7.82 -13.12
CA HIS A 1 -0.46 -6.93 -12.52
C HIS A 1 0.82 -6.97 -13.34
N VAL A 2 0.98 -6.00 -14.25
CA VAL A 2 2.29 -5.67 -14.83
C VAL A 2 2.96 -4.73 -13.82
N ALA A 3 4.22 -4.96 -13.49
CA ALA A 3 4.94 -4.13 -12.52
C ALA A 3 5.29 -2.78 -13.17
N GLU A 4 4.96 -1.66 -12.52
CA GLU A 4 5.44 -0.34 -12.92
C GLU A 4 6.98 -0.33 -12.89
N LEU A 5 7.61 -0.19 -14.05
CA LEU A 5 9.06 -0.16 -14.18
C LEU A 5 9.56 1.24 -13.87
N LYS A 6 10.48 1.36 -12.91
CA LYS A 6 11.12 2.64 -12.56
C LYS A 6 12.11 3.06 -13.64
N GLU A 7 12.34 4.37 -13.79
CA GLU A 7 13.44 4.87 -14.62
C GLU A 7 14.78 4.33 -14.08
N LEU A 8 15.60 3.80 -14.99
CA LEU A 8 16.90 3.21 -14.65
C LEU A 8 18.05 4.17 -15.00
N PRO A 9 19.15 4.13 -14.22
CA PRO A 9 20.42 4.74 -14.60
C PRO A 9 20.89 4.29 -16.00
N PRO A 10 21.67 5.12 -16.74
CA PRO A 10 21.99 4.89 -18.15
C PRO A 10 22.82 3.62 -18.44
N HIS A 11 23.46 3.04 -17.42
CA HIS A 11 24.25 1.81 -17.50
C HIS A 11 23.42 0.53 -17.26
N LEU A 12 22.11 0.67 -17.00
CA LEU A 12 21.20 -0.44 -16.71
C LEU A 12 20.06 -0.49 -17.72
N GLU A 13 19.58 -1.69 -18.01
CA GLU A 13 18.44 -1.94 -18.88
C GLU A 13 17.56 -3.05 -18.32
N TYR A 14 16.29 -3.10 -18.76
CA TYR A 14 15.37 -4.18 -18.40
C TYR A 14 15.51 -5.37 -19.35
N ALA A 15 15.60 -6.57 -18.78
CA ALA A 15 15.43 -7.84 -19.48
C ALA A 15 14.24 -8.60 -18.88
N PHE A 16 13.50 -9.33 -19.70
CA PHE A 16 12.30 -10.05 -19.26
C PHE A 16 12.51 -11.57 -19.28
N LEU A 17 12.15 -12.23 -18.17
CA LEU A 17 12.32 -13.68 -18.04
C LEU A 17 11.14 -14.48 -18.63
N GLU A 18 10.01 -13.84 -18.92
CA GLU A 18 8.85 -14.46 -19.56
C GLU A 18 8.45 -13.78 -20.87
N ARG A 19 7.67 -14.51 -21.68
CA ARG A 19 6.88 -13.89 -22.76
C ARG A 19 5.75 -13.08 -22.11
N ASP A 20 5.38 -11.95 -22.70
CA ASP A 20 4.42 -10.95 -22.20
C ASP A 20 4.92 -9.97 -21.12
N ASP A 21 6.20 -9.56 -21.14
CA ASP A 21 6.72 -8.46 -20.30
C ASP A 21 6.57 -8.69 -18.78
N LYS A 22 6.50 -9.96 -18.39
CA LYS A 22 6.42 -10.39 -16.99
C LYS A 22 7.81 -10.69 -16.44
N LEU A 23 7.98 -10.44 -15.14
CA LEU A 23 9.22 -10.63 -14.39
C LEU A 23 10.39 -9.82 -14.98
N PRO A 24 10.30 -8.47 -14.89
CA PRO A 24 11.41 -7.61 -15.28
C PRO A 24 12.60 -7.86 -14.34
N VAL A 25 13.78 -8.01 -14.93
CA VAL A 25 15.06 -8.03 -14.24
C VAL A 25 15.92 -6.90 -14.78
N ILE A 26 16.68 -6.27 -13.91
CA ILE A 26 17.60 -5.21 -14.28
C ILE A 26 18.95 -5.87 -14.60
N VAL A 27 19.49 -5.61 -15.78
CA VAL A 27 20.79 -6.11 -16.25
C VAL A 27 21.67 -4.95 -16.70
N ALA A 28 22.98 -5.16 -16.72
CA ALA A 28 23.91 -4.16 -17.23
C ALA A 28 23.74 -3.99 -18.75
N LYS A 29 23.71 -2.75 -19.21
CA LYS A 29 23.52 -2.40 -20.64
C LYS A 29 24.74 -2.73 -21.50
N ASP A 30 25.92 -2.77 -20.88
CA ASP A 30 27.20 -2.93 -21.57
C ASP A 30 27.57 -4.41 -21.80
N LEU A 31 26.64 -5.34 -21.55
CA LEU A 31 26.84 -6.78 -21.80
C LEU A 31 26.84 -7.08 -23.30
N SER A 32 27.74 -7.96 -23.74
CA SER A 32 27.69 -8.50 -25.11
C SER A 32 26.42 -9.32 -25.33
N VAL A 33 26.04 -9.51 -26.60
CA VAL A 33 24.81 -10.23 -26.97
C VAL A 33 24.85 -11.67 -26.46
N GLU A 34 26.02 -12.30 -26.50
CA GLU A 34 26.28 -13.65 -26.02
C GLU A 34 26.14 -13.74 -24.49
N GLU A 35 26.75 -12.81 -23.75
CA GLU A 35 26.68 -12.76 -22.27
C GLU A 35 25.25 -12.50 -21.78
N LYS A 36 24.55 -11.57 -22.42
CA LYS A 36 23.14 -11.26 -22.11
C LYS A 36 22.25 -12.47 -22.36
N THR A 37 22.48 -13.19 -23.46
CA THR A 37 21.72 -14.41 -23.80
C THR A 37 21.99 -15.54 -22.80
N ALA A 38 23.24 -15.74 -22.41
CA ALA A 38 23.63 -16.73 -21.40
C ALA A 38 23.00 -16.41 -20.03
N LEU A 39 23.07 -15.15 -19.60
CA LEU A 39 22.49 -14.67 -18.34
C LEU A 39 20.97 -14.84 -18.32
N ILE A 40 20.27 -14.40 -19.36
CA ILE A 40 18.81 -14.54 -19.45
C ILE A 40 18.41 -16.02 -19.45
N THR A 41 19.17 -16.89 -20.11
CA THR A 41 18.90 -18.34 -20.14
C THR A 41 19.09 -18.97 -18.76
N LEU A 42 20.14 -18.58 -18.03
CA LEU A 42 20.35 -19.00 -16.64
C LEU A 42 19.22 -18.52 -15.72
N LEU A 43 18.84 -17.24 -15.81
CA LEU A 43 17.77 -16.67 -15.02
C LEU A 43 16.41 -17.30 -15.34
N LYS A 44 16.15 -17.66 -16.60
CA LYS A 44 14.97 -18.42 -17.04
C LYS A 44 14.95 -19.83 -16.45
N SER A 45 16.09 -20.55 -16.49
CA SER A 45 16.17 -21.91 -15.94
C SER A 45 16.05 -21.96 -14.41
N ARG A 46 16.52 -20.92 -13.71
CA ARG A 46 16.43 -20.78 -12.24
C ARG A 46 15.34 -19.81 -11.77
N LYS A 47 14.35 -19.55 -12.62
CA LYS A 47 13.24 -18.62 -12.34
C LYS A 47 12.54 -18.91 -11.01
N ARG A 48 12.38 -20.19 -10.64
CA ARG A 48 11.80 -20.64 -9.36
C ARG A 48 12.61 -20.21 -8.13
N SER A 49 13.79 -19.63 -8.24
CA SER A 49 14.55 -19.12 -7.08
C SER A 49 14.48 -17.60 -6.98
N ILE A 50 14.09 -16.92 -8.05
CA ILE A 50 14.20 -15.45 -8.21
C ILE A 50 12.81 -14.80 -8.24
N ALA A 51 11.79 -15.52 -8.72
CA ALA A 51 10.42 -15.03 -8.88
C ALA A 51 9.48 -15.40 -7.71
N TRP A 52 10.00 -15.66 -6.51
CA TRP A 52 9.13 -15.82 -5.33
C TRP A 52 8.80 -14.45 -4.75
N LYS A 53 7.52 -14.09 -4.75
CA LYS A 53 7.00 -13.14 -3.76
C LYS A 53 6.45 -13.93 -2.57
N LEU A 54 6.63 -13.41 -1.37
CA LEU A 54 6.04 -13.99 -0.16
C LEU A 54 4.50 -14.10 -0.27
N SER A 55 3.88 -13.22 -1.07
CA SER A 55 2.45 -13.26 -1.43
C SER A 55 2.01 -14.45 -2.29
N ASP A 56 2.95 -15.16 -2.93
CA ASP A 56 2.66 -16.29 -3.84
C ASP A 56 2.65 -17.66 -3.13
N ILE A 57 2.80 -17.67 -1.80
CA ILE A 57 2.69 -18.88 -0.98
C ILE A 57 1.22 -19.35 -1.00
N LYS A 58 0.91 -20.30 -1.90
CA LYS A 58 -0.39 -21.02 -1.98
C LYS A 58 -0.79 -21.77 -0.70
N ALA A 59 0.07 -21.83 0.31
CA ALA A 59 -0.20 -22.49 1.60
C ALA A 59 -1.09 -21.65 2.54
N THR A 60 -1.33 -20.37 2.23
CA THR A 60 -2.23 -19.51 3.00
C THR A 60 -3.55 -19.33 2.26
N ARG A 61 -4.67 -19.59 2.95
CA ARG A 61 -6.00 -19.28 2.41
C ARG A 61 -6.12 -17.76 2.38
N LYS A 62 -6.48 -17.20 1.22
CA LYS A 62 -6.77 -15.77 1.11
C LYS A 62 -8.02 -15.47 1.93
N ASP A 63 -7.90 -14.49 2.81
CA ASP A 63 -9.07 -13.94 3.48
C ASP A 63 -9.71 -12.90 2.55
N TYR A 64 -11.00 -13.08 2.27
CA TYR A 64 -11.78 -12.16 1.45
C TYR A 64 -12.50 -11.19 2.37
N PHE A 65 -11.75 -10.49 3.22
CA PHE A 65 -12.33 -9.40 3.98
C PHE A 65 -12.75 -8.29 3.00
N PRO A 66 -14.04 -7.88 2.98
CA PRO A 66 -14.50 -6.86 2.05
C PRO A 66 -13.87 -5.53 2.48
N LEU A 67 -12.88 -5.06 1.71
CA LEU A 67 -12.40 -3.71 1.87
C LEU A 67 -13.54 -2.75 1.52
N PRO A 68 -13.75 -1.68 2.32
CA PRO A 68 -14.75 -0.67 1.97
C PRO A 68 -14.46 -0.09 0.58
N PHE A 69 -15.52 0.15 -0.19
CA PHE A 69 -15.38 0.71 -1.53
C PHE A 69 -14.78 2.12 -1.43
N MET A 70 -13.72 2.37 -2.20
CA MET A 70 -13.03 3.67 -2.19
C MET A 70 -14.01 4.82 -2.42
N ASP A 71 -14.96 4.67 -3.35
CA ASP A 71 -15.96 5.69 -3.65
C ASP A 71 -16.81 6.06 -2.42
N GLN A 72 -17.19 5.08 -1.59
CA GLN A 72 -17.99 5.33 -0.39
C GLN A 72 -17.20 6.08 0.68
N ILE A 73 -15.91 5.78 0.83
CA ILE A 73 -15.02 6.50 1.75
C ILE A 73 -14.87 7.95 1.29
N LEU A 74 -14.61 8.15 -0.01
CA LEU A 74 -14.44 9.47 -0.58
C LEU A 74 -15.71 10.32 -0.48
N GLU A 75 -16.89 9.73 -0.75
CA GLU A 75 -18.19 10.41 -0.63
C GLU A 75 -18.47 10.87 0.80
N ARG A 76 -18.12 10.06 1.82
CA ARG A 76 -18.31 10.41 3.24
C ARG A 76 -17.33 11.49 3.70
N LEU A 77 -16.11 11.46 3.18
CA LEU A 77 -15.10 12.47 3.48
C LEU A 77 -15.45 13.82 2.81
N ALA A 78 -16.01 13.80 1.60
CA ALA A 78 -16.32 15.00 0.85
C ALA A 78 -17.31 15.94 1.57
N GLY A 79 -17.15 17.25 1.33
CA GLY A 79 -18.09 18.27 1.83
C GLY A 79 -17.80 18.76 3.25
N ASN A 80 -16.86 18.13 3.97
CA ASN A 80 -16.40 18.63 5.27
C ASN A 80 -15.48 19.86 5.12
N GLN A 81 -15.42 20.68 6.17
CA GLN A 81 -14.67 21.94 6.15
C GLN A 81 -13.24 21.80 6.68
N TYR A 82 -13.03 20.86 7.62
CA TYR A 82 -11.74 20.59 8.23
C TYR A 82 -11.45 19.10 8.23
N TYR A 83 -10.17 18.77 8.02
CA TYR A 83 -9.66 17.42 7.93
C TYR A 83 -8.36 17.29 8.72
N CYS A 84 -8.12 16.10 9.26
CA CYS A 84 -6.82 15.65 9.74
C CYS A 84 -6.50 14.31 9.07
N PHE A 85 -5.36 14.23 8.41
CA PHE A 85 -4.87 13.01 7.78
C PHE A 85 -3.67 12.50 8.57
N LEU A 86 -3.74 11.27 9.06
CA LEU A 86 -2.68 10.63 9.81
C LEU A 86 -2.30 9.30 9.16
N ASP A 87 -1.03 8.93 9.29
CA ASP A 87 -0.46 7.70 8.75
C ASP A 87 -0.14 6.76 9.92
N GLY A 88 -0.52 5.49 9.82
CA GLY A 88 -0.15 4.46 10.79
C GLY A 88 1.34 4.15 10.71
N PHE A 89 2.10 4.34 11.79
CA PHE A 89 3.54 4.11 11.74
C PHE A 89 3.84 2.61 11.59
N SER A 90 4.31 2.17 10.42
CA SER A 90 4.66 0.75 10.18
C SER A 90 3.55 -0.21 10.66
N GLY A 91 2.29 0.11 10.33
CA GLY A 91 1.11 -0.47 10.97
C GLY A 91 1.13 -2.00 11.09
N TYR A 92 1.59 -2.69 10.05
CA TYR A 92 1.71 -4.16 10.06
C TYR A 92 2.59 -4.69 11.20
N LEU A 93 3.73 -4.06 11.48
CA LEU A 93 4.65 -4.49 12.53
C LEU A 93 4.09 -4.31 13.95
N GLN A 94 2.96 -3.63 14.11
CA GLN A 94 2.30 -3.48 15.41
C GLN A 94 1.38 -4.67 15.71
N ILE A 95 0.87 -5.37 14.69
CA ILE A 95 -0.08 -6.47 14.88
C ILE A 95 0.66 -7.77 15.25
N PRO A 96 0.35 -8.39 16.38
CA PRO A 96 0.95 -9.67 16.77
C PRO A 96 0.48 -10.81 15.87
N ILE A 97 1.42 -11.66 15.47
CA ILE A 97 1.10 -12.91 14.80
C ILE A 97 0.75 -13.95 15.86
N ASP A 98 -0.34 -14.69 15.64
CA ASP A 98 -0.70 -15.84 16.46
C ASP A 98 0.51 -16.77 16.64
N PRO A 99 0.85 -17.20 17.86
CA PRO A 99 1.98 -18.09 18.10
C PRO A 99 2.06 -19.30 17.17
N LYS A 100 0.92 -19.86 16.75
CA LYS A 100 0.83 -21.02 15.84
C LYS A 100 1.23 -20.70 14.40
N ASP A 101 1.10 -19.45 13.99
CA ASP A 101 1.38 -19.01 12.62
C ASP A 101 2.78 -18.37 12.46
N ARG A 102 3.51 -18.15 13.56
CA ARG A 102 4.87 -17.56 13.53
C ARG A 102 5.87 -18.40 12.73
N GLU A 103 5.76 -19.73 12.80
CA GLU A 103 6.62 -20.63 12.03
C GLU A 103 6.45 -20.48 10.51
N LYS A 104 5.31 -19.96 10.06
CA LYS A 104 5.03 -19.71 8.63
C LYS A 104 5.69 -18.44 8.13
N THR A 105 6.13 -17.56 9.03
CA THR A 105 6.86 -16.34 8.72
C THR A 105 8.35 -16.48 8.98
N THR A 106 8.84 -17.70 9.11
CA THR A 106 10.26 -17.97 9.34
C THR A 106 11.10 -17.61 8.12
N PHE A 107 12.21 -16.91 8.33
CA PHE A 107 13.20 -16.59 7.32
C PHE A 107 14.59 -17.04 7.76
N THR A 108 15.44 -17.36 6.79
CA THR A 108 16.81 -17.78 7.02
C THR A 108 17.77 -16.71 6.54
N CYS A 109 18.70 -16.31 7.40
CA CYS A 109 19.83 -15.47 7.05
C CYS A 109 21.15 -16.18 7.43
N PRO A 110 22.32 -15.69 7.00
CA PRO A 110 23.61 -16.31 7.34
C PRO A 110 23.88 -16.47 8.85
N TYR A 111 23.15 -15.72 9.69
CA TYR A 111 23.28 -15.74 11.14
C TYR A 111 22.28 -16.67 11.85
N GLY A 112 21.39 -17.34 11.09
CA GLY A 112 20.43 -18.29 11.63
C GLY A 112 19.03 -18.19 11.03
N THR A 113 18.11 -18.93 11.64
CA THR A 113 16.70 -18.98 11.26
C THR A 113 15.88 -18.23 12.29
N PHE A 114 15.13 -17.23 11.85
CA PHE A 114 14.34 -16.34 12.71
C PHE A 114 12.88 -16.33 12.26
N ALA A 115 11.96 -16.16 13.21
CA ALA A 115 10.52 -16.04 12.93
C ALA A 115 10.00 -14.68 13.39
N TYR A 116 9.10 -14.09 12.60
CA TYR A 116 8.49 -12.81 12.97
C TYR A 116 7.49 -12.99 14.11
N ARG A 117 7.57 -12.12 15.12
CA ARG A 117 6.56 -12.04 16.20
C ARG A 117 5.37 -11.14 15.85
N ARG A 118 5.59 -10.23 14.91
CA ARG A 118 4.65 -9.21 14.43
C ARG A 118 4.56 -9.28 12.92
N MET A 119 3.45 -8.84 12.34
CA MET A 119 3.15 -9.05 10.93
C MET A 119 4.17 -8.34 10.00
N PRO A 120 5.03 -9.06 9.27
CA PRO A 120 5.98 -8.45 8.34
C PRO A 120 5.27 -8.00 7.05
N PHE A 121 5.92 -7.06 6.36
CA PHE A 121 5.51 -6.68 5.01
C PHE A 121 5.62 -7.86 4.03
N GLY A 122 4.70 -7.89 3.05
CA GLY A 122 4.70 -8.90 1.99
C GLY A 122 3.81 -10.12 2.24
N LEU A 123 3.17 -10.23 3.41
CA LEU A 123 2.15 -11.25 3.64
C LEU A 123 0.87 -10.94 2.86
N CYS A 124 0.28 -11.97 2.25
CA CYS A 124 -0.89 -11.86 1.37
C CYS A 124 -2.12 -11.27 2.06
N ASN A 125 -2.35 -11.60 3.34
CA ASN A 125 -3.51 -11.15 4.10
C ASN A 125 -3.20 -9.95 5.01
N ALA A 126 -1.98 -9.41 4.97
CA ALA A 126 -1.59 -8.34 5.90
C ALA A 126 -2.49 -7.09 5.82
N PRO A 127 -2.83 -6.57 4.63
CA PRO A 127 -3.79 -5.46 4.49
C PRO A 127 -5.19 -5.80 5.05
N GLY A 128 -5.68 -7.01 4.77
CA GLY A 128 -7.01 -7.45 5.24
C GLY A 128 -7.06 -7.55 6.77
N THR A 129 -6.08 -8.20 7.38
CA THR A 129 -5.97 -8.31 8.84
C THR A 129 -5.80 -6.94 9.50
N PHE A 130 -5.02 -6.03 8.89
CA PHE A 130 -4.87 -4.67 9.39
C PHE A 130 -6.19 -3.90 9.36
N GLN A 131 -6.90 -3.94 8.23
CA GLN A 131 -8.21 -3.30 8.10
C GLN A 131 -9.21 -3.85 9.12
N MET A 132 -9.27 -5.18 9.31
CA MET A 132 -10.15 -5.80 10.31
C MET A 132 -9.85 -5.31 11.72
N CYS A 133 -8.56 -5.21 12.08
CA CYS A 133 -8.14 -4.71 13.38
C CYS A 133 -8.57 -3.26 13.59
N MET A 134 -8.33 -2.39 12.59
CA MET A 134 -8.73 -0.98 12.66
C MET A 134 -10.25 -0.82 12.74
N MET A 135 -11.00 -1.60 11.96
CA MET A 135 -12.46 -1.59 12.04
C MET A 135 -12.96 -2.05 13.40
N ALA A 136 -12.32 -3.02 14.06
CA ALA A 136 -12.70 -3.44 15.41
C ALA A 136 -12.41 -2.35 16.47
N ILE A 137 -11.24 -1.69 16.37
CA ILE A 137 -10.82 -0.66 17.33
C ILE A 137 -11.69 0.60 17.21
N PHE A 138 -12.00 1.03 15.99
CA PHE A 138 -12.70 2.28 15.70
C PHE A 138 -14.15 2.09 15.21
N HIS A 139 -14.75 0.91 15.41
CA HIS A 139 -16.09 0.57 14.89
C HIS A 139 -17.18 1.60 15.23
N ASP A 140 -17.06 2.31 16.35
CA ASP A 140 -18.01 3.31 16.84
C ASP A 140 -17.83 4.69 16.20
N MET A 141 -16.63 4.97 15.66
CA MET A 141 -16.19 6.26 15.12
C MET A 141 -16.13 6.27 13.58
N ILE A 142 -15.81 5.13 12.97
CA ILE A 142 -15.82 4.95 11.51
C ILE A 142 -17.23 5.30 10.99
N GLU A 143 -17.29 5.86 9.78
CA GLU A 143 -18.51 6.36 9.13
C GLU A 143 -19.10 7.67 9.66
N LYS A 144 -18.72 8.11 10.86
CA LYS A 144 -19.33 9.28 11.53
C LYS A 144 -18.35 10.44 11.67
N THR A 145 -17.18 10.15 12.23
CA THR A 145 -16.20 11.16 12.65
C THR A 145 -14.84 10.95 12.01
N MET A 146 -14.57 9.73 11.56
CA MET A 146 -13.35 9.35 10.88
C MET A 146 -13.59 8.24 9.86
N GLU A 147 -12.66 8.08 8.94
CA GLU A 147 -12.54 6.95 8.04
C GLU A 147 -11.14 6.36 8.17
N VAL A 148 -11.03 5.04 8.02
CA VAL A 148 -9.73 4.34 8.03
C VAL A 148 -9.64 3.44 6.81
N PHE A 149 -8.55 3.58 6.07
CA PHE A 149 -8.24 2.74 4.94
C PHE A 149 -6.79 2.27 4.99
N MET A 150 -6.60 0.99 5.34
CA MET A 150 -5.28 0.45 5.65
C MET A 150 -4.55 1.38 6.62
N ASP A 151 -3.36 1.86 6.25
CA ASP A 151 -2.53 2.73 7.09
C ASP A 151 -2.99 4.21 7.10
N ASP A 152 -3.94 4.61 6.26
CA ASP A 152 -4.43 5.99 6.15
C ASP A 152 -5.64 6.25 7.07
N PHE A 153 -5.49 7.18 8.01
CA PHE A 153 -6.54 7.65 8.92
C PHE A 153 -6.99 9.05 8.50
N SER A 154 -8.29 9.22 8.29
CA SER A 154 -8.88 10.49 7.90
C SER A 154 -9.93 10.90 8.92
N VAL A 155 -9.65 11.92 9.72
CA VAL A 155 -10.62 12.53 10.64
C VAL A 155 -11.19 13.78 9.98
N PHE A 156 -12.49 13.99 10.08
CA PHE A 156 -13.15 15.12 9.43
C PHE A 156 -14.20 15.78 10.33
N GLY A 157 -14.51 17.03 10.03
CA GLY A 157 -15.55 17.77 10.72
C GLY A 157 -16.02 19.02 10.00
N ASN A 158 -17.25 19.43 10.29
CA ASN A 158 -17.88 20.64 9.73
C ASN A 158 -17.36 21.94 10.37
N SER A 159 -16.74 21.86 11.55
CA SER A 159 -16.16 23.00 12.25
C SER A 159 -14.83 22.60 12.89
N PHE A 160 -13.99 23.59 13.19
CA PHE A 160 -12.70 23.36 13.86
C PHE A 160 -12.87 22.64 15.19
N GLN A 161 -13.86 23.05 16.01
CA GLN A 161 -14.12 22.44 17.31
C GLN A 161 -14.59 20.99 17.20
N SER A 162 -15.45 20.69 16.22
CA SER A 162 -15.91 19.32 15.96
C SER A 162 -14.76 18.43 15.50
N CYS A 163 -13.96 18.89 14.54
CA CYS A 163 -12.79 18.13 14.07
C CYS A 163 -11.78 17.89 15.20
N LEU A 164 -11.57 18.89 16.07
CA LEU A 164 -10.67 18.76 17.22
C LEU A 164 -11.18 17.72 18.22
N SER A 165 -12.48 17.73 18.50
CA SER A 165 -13.09 16.73 19.37
C SER A 165 -13.02 15.32 18.77
N HIS A 166 -13.17 15.17 17.46
CA HIS A 166 -13.04 13.87 16.80
C HIS A 166 -11.59 13.37 16.83
N LEU A 167 -10.63 14.27 16.63
CA LEU A 167 -9.21 13.95 16.70
C LEU A 167 -8.80 13.53 18.12
N ASP A 168 -9.26 14.24 19.15
CA ASP A 168 -9.00 13.90 20.55
C ASP A 168 -9.51 12.49 20.91
N GLN A 169 -10.73 12.18 20.48
CA GLN A 169 -11.31 10.84 20.69
C GLN A 169 -10.53 9.74 19.95
N MET A 170 -10.10 10.00 18.71
CA MET A 170 -9.27 9.08 17.95
C MET A 170 -7.93 8.85 18.65
N LEU A 171 -7.22 9.92 19.04
CA LEU A 171 -5.90 9.83 19.69
C LEU A 171 -6.00 9.08 21.02
N LYS A 172 -7.04 9.33 21.81
CA LYS A 172 -7.30 8.60 23.05
C LYS A 172 -7.48 7.10 22.80
N ARG A 173 -8.22 6.72 21.75
CA ARG A 173 -8.40 5.31 21.36
C ARG A 173 -7.08 4.68 20.88
N CYS A 174 -6.22 5.45 20.19
CA CYS A 174 -4.88 5.00 19.85
C CYS A 174 -4.01 4.73 21.08
N GLU A 175 -4.06 5.61 22.09
CA GLU A 175 -3.35 5.40 23.37
C GLU A 175 -3.84 4.14 24.09
N ASP A 176 -5.17 3.96 24.21
CA ASP A 176 -5.77 2.79 24.86
C ASP A 176 -5.39 1.46 24.18
N THR A 177 -5.17 1.49 22.87
CA THR A 177 -4.82 0.31 22.06
C THR A 177 -3.33 0.16 21.78
N ASN A 178 -2.49 1.08 22.29
CA ASN A 178 -1.06 1.18 21.97
C ASN A 178 -0.77 1.25 20.47
N LEU A 179 -1.63 1.93 19.70
CA LEU A 179 -1.44 2.15 18.28
C LEU A 179 -0.58 3.41 18.04
N CYS A 180 0.59 3.22 17.43
CA CYS A 180 1.48 4.33 17.11
C CYS A 180 1.15 4.94 15.74
N LEU A 181 0.98 6.27 15.71
CA LEU A 181 0.80 7.06 14.50
C LEU A 181 2.09 7.79 14.11
N ASN A 182 2.27 8.02 12.82
CA ASN A 182 3.39 8.76 12.27
C ASN A 182 3.07 10.25 12.20
N TRP A 183 3.53 10.99 13.22
CA TRP A 183 3.28 12.43 13.32
C TRP A 183 3.99 13.25 12.23
N GLU A 184 5.12 12.79 11.68
CA GLU A 184 5.88 13.51 10.65
C GLU A 184 5.14 13.60 9.31
N LYS A 185 4.31 12.59 9.01
CA LYS A 185 3.46 12.54 7.81
C LYS A 185 2.03 13.04 8.07
N GLY A 186 1.73 13.40 9.31
CA GLY A 186 0.41 13.87 9.72
C GLY A 186 0.12 15.28 9.20
N HIS A 187 -1.08 15.47 8.67
CA HIS A 187 -1.62 16.78 8.28
C HIS A 187 -2.79 17.09 9.21
N PHE A 188 -2.74 18.22 9.91
CA PHE A 188 -3.72 18.55 10.93
C PHE A 188 -4.50 19.82 10.56
N MET A 189 -5.83 19.77 10.73
CA MET A 189 -6.75 20.91 10.55
C MET A 189 -6.65 21.58 9.17
N VAL A 190 -6.41 20.79 8.13
CA VAL A 190 -6.36 21.25 6.74
C VAL A 190 -7.77 21.36 6.15
N LYS A 191 -7.96 22.21 5.14
CA LYS A 191 -9.25 22.37 4.45
C LYS A 191 -9.42 21.46 3.24
N GLU A 192 -8.31 20.91 2.76
CA GLU A 192 -8.24 19.99 1.64
C GLU A 192 -7.06 19.03 1.85
N GLY A 193 -7.12 17.85 1.23
CA GLY A 193 -6.01 16.90 1.22
C GLY A 193 -6.20 15.79 0.20
N ILE A 194 -5.17 14.98 0.01
CA ILE A 194 -5.15 13.90 -0.97
C ILE A 194 -5.36 12.59 -0.23
N VAL A 195 -6.44 11.88 -0.53
CA VAL A 195 -6.79 10.57 0.04
C VAL A 195 -7.08 9.63 -1.12
N LEU A 196 -6.45 8.45 -1.14
CA LEU A 196 -6.59 7.46 -2.22
C LEU A 196 -6.26 8.03 -3.62
N GLY A 197 -5.48 9.11 -3.70
CA GLY A 197 -5.15 9.81 -4.94
C GLY A 197 -6.25 10.72 -5.49
N HIS A 198 -7.27 11.01 -4.70
CA HIS A 198 -8.28 12.03 -4.96
C HIS A 198 -8.09 13.20 -4.00
N LYS A 199 -8.24 14.42 -4.51
CA LYS A 199 -8.24 15.63 -3.71
C LYS A 199 -9.63 15.82 -3.12
N ILE A 200 -9.72 15.80 -1.79
CA ILE A 200 -10.96 16.02 -1.05
C ILE A 200 -10.97 17.44 -0.53
N SER A 201 -12.11 18.12 -0.68
CA SER A 201 -12.34 19.46 -0.16
C SER A 201 -13.81 19.66 0.21
N LYS A 202 -14.13 20.86 0.72
CA LYS A 202 -15.52 21.28 0.94
C LYS A 202 -16.33 21.32 -0.36
N GLN A 203 -15.68 21.58 -1.50
CA GLN A 203 -16.34 21.64 -2.81
C GLN A 203 -16.68 20.26 -3.37
N GLY A 204 -16.11 19.19 -2.82
CA GLY A 204 -16.36 17.81 -3.23
C GLY A 204 -15.07 17.03 -3.45
N ILE A 205 -15.16 16.06 -4.35
CA ILE A 205 -14.05 15.18 -4.73
C ILE A 205 -13.51 15.66 -6.08
N GLU A 206 -12.25 16.07 -6.12
CA GLU A 206 -11.53 16.39 -7.34
C GLU A 206 -10.47 15.31 -7.61
N VAL A 207 -10.17 15.05 -8.87
CA VAL A 207 -9.05 14.15 -9.22
C VAL A 207 -7.75 14.94 -9.05
N ASP A 208 -6.73 14.32 -8.47
CA ASP A 208 -5.41 14.94 -8.36
C ASP A 208 -4.88 15.33 -9.75
N LYS A 209 -4.64 16.63 -9.95
CA LYS A 209 -4.12 17.17 -11.20
C LYS A 209 -2.79 16.53 -11.59
N ALA A 210 -1.97 16.11 -10.63
CA ALA A 210 -0.71 15.43 -10.94
C ALA A 210 -0.93 14.09 -11.67
N LYS A 211 -1.97 13.32 -11.30
CA LYS A 211 -2.33 12.08 -12.02
C LYS A 211 -2.99 12.37 -13.37
N VAL A 212 -3.83 13.40 -13.43
CA VAL A 212 -4.47 13.84 -14.70
C VAL A 212 -3.41 14.31 -15.70
N ASP A 213 -2.39 15.03 -15.25
CA ASP A 213 -1.29 15.49 -16.09
C ASP A 213 -0.42 14.33 -16.60
N VAL A 214 -0.23 13.30 -15.78
CA VAL A 214 0.43 12.07 -16.24
C VAL A 214 -0.40 11.38 -17.33
N ILE A 215 -1.73 11.28 -17.15
CA ILE A 215 -2.62 10.68 -18.15
C ILE A 215 -2.69 11.51 -19.44
N ASN A 216 -2.76 12.84 -19.34
CA ASN A 216 -2.77 13.73 -20.50
C ASN A 216 -1.46 13.69 -21.29
N LYS A 217 -0.33 13.40 -20.62
CA LYS A 217 0.99 13.24 -21.24
C LYS A 217 1.24 11.82 -21.73
N LEU A 218 0.36 10.86 -21.44
CA LEU A 218 0.53 9.50 -21.96
C LEU A 218 0.31 9.51 -23.48
N PRO A 219 1.24 8.94 -24.26
CA PRO A 219 1.07 8.81 -25.70
C PRO A 219 -0.14 7.92 -26.00
N TYR A 220 -0.80 8.18 -27.14
CA TYR A 220 -1.97 7.40 -27.56
C TYR A 220 -1.63 5.90 -27.60
N PRO A 221 -2.43 5.05 -26.92
CA PRO A 221 -2.16 3.64 -26.85
C PRO A 221 -2.31 3.01 -28.23
N THR A 222 -1.20 2.54 -28.81
CA THR A 222 -1.17 1.85 -30.11
C THR A 222 -1.43 0.34 -30.00
N THR A 223 -1.67 -0.17 -28.79
CA THR A 223 -1.79 -1.61 -28.55
C THR A 223 -2.91 -1.92 -27.55
N VAL A 224 -3.56 -3.08 -27.70
CA VAL A 224 -4.64 -3.52 -26.78
C VAL A 224 -4.16 -3.63 -25.32
N LYS A 225 -2.85 -3.81 -25.10
CA LYS A 225 -2.23 -3.82 -23.76
C LYS A 225 -2.14 -2.43 -23.10
N SER A 226 -2.10 -1.34 -23.86
CA SER A 226 -1.97 0.03 -23.32
C SER A 226 -3.33 0.70 -23.04
N ILE A 227 -4.43 0.02 -23.35
CA ILE A 227 -5.80 0.41 -23.01
C ILE A 227 -6.23 -0.17 -21.64
N ARG A 228 -5.50 -1.16 -21.10
CA ARG A 228 -5.97 -2.04 -20.02
C ARG A 228 -5.26 -1.83 -18.69
#